data_AF-A0A7J2INZ9-F1
#
_entry.id   AF-A0A7J2INZ9-F1
#
_cell.length_a   1.000
_cell.length_b   1.000
_cell.length_c   1.000
_cell.angle_alpha   90.00
_cell.angle_beta   90.00
_cell.angle_gamma   90.00
#
_symmetry.space_group_name_H-M   'P 1'
#
loop_
_entity.id
_entity.type
_entity.pdbx_description
1 polymer ?
#
loop_
_entity_poly.entity_id
_entity_poly.type
_entity_poly.pdbx_seq_one_letter_code
_entity_poly.pdbx_strand_id
1 'polypeptide(L)' 'MRKNTLDVIDEKIIELLRENSRLSFREIAERLGKTESTIRRRVKKLID' A
#
# COMPACT_ATOMS: atom_id res chain seq x y z
N MET A 1 19.88 -6.67 -10.79
CA MET A 1 19.04 -5.66 -10.11
C MET A 1 17.59 -5.91 -10.47
N ARG A 2 16.71 -6.21 -9.51
CA ARG A 2 15.27 -6.35 -9.81
C ARG A 2 14.71 -4.94 -10.02
N LYS A 3 14.09 -4.70 -11.18
CA LYS A 3 13.34 -3.48 -11.44
C LYS A 3 12.04 -3.60 -10.64
N ASN A 4 11.99 -2.97 -9.46
CA ASN A 4 10.76 -2.86 -8.67
C ASN A 4 9.86 -1.84 -9.38
N THR A 5 9.09 -2.31 -10.35
CA THR A 5 8.05 -1.49 -10.97
C THR A 5 6.90 -1.40 -9.96
N LEU A 6 6.66 -0.21 -9.44
CA LEU A 6 5.47 0.08 -8.65
C LEU A 6 4.24 -0.12 -9.55
N ASP A 7 3.22 -0.81 -9.03
CA ASP A 7 1.93 -0.86 -9.71
C ASP A 7 0.97 0.20 -9.15
N VAL A 8 -0.17 0.36 -9.83
CA VAL A 8 -1.19 1.37 -9.49
C VAL A 8 -1.70 1.22 -8.05
N ILE A 9 -1.70 0.01 -7.48
CA ILE A 9 -2.12 -0.18 -6.08
C ILE A 9 -1.04 0.32 -5.14
N ASP A 10 0.23 0.07 -5.45
CA ASP A 10 1.35 0.55 -4.65
C ASP A 10 1.39 2.09 -4.64
N GLU A 11 1.18 2.73 -5.80
CA GLU A 11 1.07 4.19 -5.91
C GLU A 11 -0.06 4.75 -5.04
N LYS A 12 -1.26 4.16 -5.11
CA LYS A 12 -2.40 4.59 -4.28
C LYS A 12 -2.17 4.39 -2.79
N ILE A 13 -1.48 3.31 -2.39
CA ILE A 13 -1.10 3.10 -0.99
C ILE A 13 -0.17 4.24 -0.53
N ILE A 14 0.81 4.61 -1.35
CA ILE A 14 1.74 5.71 -1.05
C ILE A 14 0.98 7.04 -0.95
N GLU A 15 0.07 7.33 -1.87
CA GLU A 15 -0.76 8.55 -1.82
C GLU A 15 -1.56 8.65 -0.52
N LEU A 16 -2.28 7.59 -0.15
CA LEU A 16 -3.07 7.55 1.08
C LEU A 16 -2.21 7.74 2.33
N LEU A 17 -1.02 7.12 2.38
CA LEU A 17 -0.09 7.25 3.50
C LEU A 17 0.62 8.61 3.54
N ARG A 18 0.82 9.26 2.38
CA ARG A 18 1.33 10.65 2.31
C ARG A 18 0.31 11.65 2.84
N GLU A 19 -0.97 11.43 2.57
CA GLU A 19 -2.06 12.25 3.12
C GLU A 19 -2.24 12.01 4.62
N ASN A 20 -2.26 10.75 5.04
CA ASN A 20 -2.37 10.37 6.45
C ASN A 20 -1.60 9.08 6.75
N SER A 21 -0.42 9.22 7.34
CA SER A 21 0.45 8.10 7.70
C SER A 21 -0.07 7.25 8.87
N ARG A 22 -1.11 7.70 9.58
CA ARG A 22 -1.73 6.96 10.69
C ARG A 22 -2.85 6.02 10.24
N LEU A 23 -3.18 5.98 8.95
CA LEU A 23 -4.17 5.05 8.43
C LEU A 23 -3.74 3.62 8.71
N SER A 24 -4.65 2.82 9.28
CA SER A 24 -4.44 1.40 9.42
C SER A 24 -4.48 0.71 8.06
N PHE A 25 -3.82 -0.45 7.95
CA PHE A 25 -3.89 -1.25 6.72
C PHE A 25 -5.32 -1.71 6.40
N ARG A 26 -6.17 -1.85 7.41
CA ARG A 26 -7.58 -2.18 7.24
C ARG A 26 -8.33 -1.03 6.54
N GLU A 27 -8.16 0.21 6.99
CA GLU A 27 -8.78 1.38 6.36
C GLU A 27 -8.32 1.57 4.91
N ILE A 28 -7.02 1.38 4.65
CA ILE A 28 -6.47 1.43 3.28
C ILE A 28 -7.08 0.32 2.42
N ALA A 29 -7.23 -0.89 2.97
CA ALA A 29 -7.82 -2.02 2.28
C ALA A 29 -9.29 -1.78 1.92
N GLU A 30 -10.08 -1.24 2.85
CA GLU A 30 -11.47 -0.84 2.62
C GLU A 30 -11.57 0.21 1.50
N ARG A 31 -10.74 1.27 1.54
CA ARG A 31 -10.71 2.32 0.50
C ARG A 31 -10.33 1.81 -0.89
N LEU A 32 -9.44 0.83 -0.97
CA LEU A 32 -8.93 0.30 -2.24
C LEU A 32 -9.66 -0.97 -2.72
N GLY A 33 -10.68 -1.45 -1.98
CA GLY A 33 -11.40 -2.67 -2.32
C GLY A 33 -10.49 -3.91 -2.31
N LYS A 34 -9.62 -4.02 -1.29
CA LYS A 34 -8.67 -5.12 -1.11
C LYS A 34 -8.78 -5.71 0.29
N THR A 35 -8.03 -6.78 0.53
CA THR A 35 -7.85 -7.33 1.88
C THR A 35 -6.71 -6.63 2.60
N GLU A 36 -6.79 -6.52 3.93
CA GLU A 36 -5.70 -6.01 4.77
C GLU A 36 -4.39 -6.78 4.53
N SER A 37 -4.47 -8.11 4.37
CA SER A 37 -3.31 -8.97 4.08
C SER A 37 -2.60 -8.60 2.77
N THR A 38 -3.35 -8.17 1.75
CA THR A 38 -2.80 -7.70 0.48
C THR A 38 -2.06 -6.38 0.68
N ILE A 39 -2.65 -5.43 1.39
CA ILE A 39 -2.04 -4.12 1.68
C ILE A 39 -0.77 -4.30 2.51
N ARG A 40 -0.83 -5.08 3.60
CA ARG A 40 0.33 -5.37 4.46
C ARG A 40 1.51 -5.93 3.66
N ARG A 41 1.25 -6.90 2.77
CA ARG A 41 2.28 -7.49 1.91
C ARG A 41 2.88 -6.46 0.94
N ARG A 42 2.06 -5.59 0.36
CA ARG A 42 2.51 -4.53 -0.57
C ARG A 42 3.35 -3.49 0.15
N VAL A 43 2.87 -2.96 1.28
CA VAL A 43 3.63 -2.01 2.11
C VAL A 43 4.98 -2.60 2.52
N LYS A 44 5.03 -3.86 2.94
CA LYS A 44 6.30 -4.52 3.26
C LYS A 44 7.29 -4.49 2.08
N LYS A 45 6.82 -4.81 0.87
CA LYS A 45 7.66 -4.76 -0.35
C LYS A 45 8.13 -3.35 -0.74
N LEU A 46 7.49 -2.29 -0.24
CA LEU A 46 7.88 -0.90 -0.50
C LEU A 46 8.99 -0.41 0.45
N ILE A 47 9.18 -1.09 1.58
CA ILE A 47 10.15 -0.74 2.62
C ILE A 47 11.42 -1.59 2.52
N ASP A 48 11.28 -2.83 2.04
CA ASP A 48 12.39 -3.75 1.76
C ASP A 48 13.24 -3.29 0.54
#